data_AF-A0A7S1DAP7-F1
#
_entry.id   AF-A0A7S1DAP7-F1
#
_cell.length_a   1.000
_cell.length_b   1.000
_cell.length_c   1.000
_cell.angle_alpha   90.00
_cell.angle_beta   90.00
_cell.angle_gamma   90.00
#
_symmetry.space_group_name_H-M   'P 1'
#
loop_
_entity.id
_entity.type
_entity.pdbx_description
1 polymer ?
#
loop_
_entity_poly.entity_id
_entity_poly.type
_entity_poly.pdbx_seq_one_letter_code
_entity_poly.pdbx_strand_id
1 'polypeptide(L)'
;RDIKADNIMLVENPSKSLDPVLIDFSLAKLVSSAMYSETNVELKDTGSTHTGEVGTVTYTAPEVVERRPYGFKSDLWSAGIVLLELLRNRTVEAEKNKEADREVTNALASLPDQPFANLVRGLLTKDPDARLSARQALASLLFRKFSLEVP
;
A
#
# COMPACT_ATOMS: atom_id res chain seq x y z
N ARG A 1 -6.40 2.88 5.33
CA ARG A 1 -7.42 2.99 4.25
C ARG A 1 -7.21 4.34 3.59
N ASP A 2 -7.25 4.43 2.26
CA ASP A 2 -6.90 5.64 1.45
C ASP A 2 -5.43 6.04 1.38
N ILE A 3 -4.55 5.04 1.25
CA ILE A 3 -3.14 5.31 0.96
C ILE A 3 -3.02 5.55 -0.55
N LYS A 4 -2.63 6.76 -0.93
CA LYS A 4 -2.31 7.19 -2.30
C LYS A 4 -1.27 8.30 -2.25
N ALA A 5 -0.60 8.56 -3.37
CA ALA A 5 0.44 9.59 -3.43
C ALA A 5 -0.09 10.97 -2.98
N ASP A 6 -1.32 11.33 -3.35
CA ASP A 6 -1.98 12.59 -2.97
C ASP A 6 -2.14 12.79 -1.45
N ASN A 7 -2.24 11.69 -0.71
CA ASN A 7 -2.42 11.71 0.74
C ASN A 7 -1.09 11.64 1.50
N ILE A 8 0.06 11.71 0.82
CA ILE A 8 1.39 11.71 1.44
C ILE A 8 2.06 13.06 1.14
N MET A 9 2.14 13.92 2.16
CA MET A 9 2.82 15.20 2.07
C MET A 9 4.26 15.09 2.54
N LEU A 10 5.13 15.95 2.00
CA LEU A 10 6.49 16.11 2.48
C LEU A 10 6.59 17.37 3.33
N VAL A 11 7.02 17.22 4.57
CA VAL A 11 7.22 18.33 5.50
C VAL A 11 8.70 18.47 5.80
N GLU A 12 9.23 19.69 5.68
CA GLU A 12 10.60 19.98 6.08
C GLU A 12 10.70 19.98 7.61
N ASN A 13 11.62 19.18 8.15
CA ASN A 13 11.86 19.10 9.58
C ASN A 13 12.95 20.09 10.04
N PRO A 14 13.20 20.24 11.35
CA PRO A 14 14.19 21.22 11.84
C PRO A 14 15.63 21.02 11.31
N SER A 15 15.97 19.81 10.86
CA SER A 15 17.25 19.51 10.21
C SER A 15 17.27 19.77 8.71
N LYS A 16 16.20 20.34 8.13
CA LYS A 16 15.99 20.56 6.70
C LYS A 16 15.91 19.30 5.84
N SER A 17 15.59 18.16 6.45
CA SER A 17 15.23 16.95 5.69
C SER A 17 13.71 16.86 5.54
N LEU A 18 13.26 16.15 4.51
CA LEU A 18 11.84 15.97 4.22
C LEU A 18 11.33 14.69 4.89
N ASP A 19 10.34 14.85 5.77
CA ASP A 19 9.64 13.74 6.40
C ASP A 19 8.30 13.50 5.69
N PRO A 20 7.98 12.26 5.28
CA PRO A 20 6.68 11.93 4.73
C PRO A 20 5.62 11.91 5.84
N VAL A 21 4.51 12.61 5.62
CA VAL A 21 3.37 12.71 6.54
C VAL A 21 2.11 12.25 5.82
N LEU A 22 1.44 11.25 6.37
CA LEU A 22 0.13 10.82 5.90
C LEU A 22 -0.92 11.83 6.34
N ILE A 23 -1.73 12.29 5.40
CA ILE A 23 -2.87 13.18 5.60
C ILE A 23 -4.17 12.46 5.22
N ASP A 24 -5.30 13.10 5.52
CA ASP A 24 -6.66 12.62 5.22
C ASP A 24 -7.01 11.24 5.82
N PHE A 25 -7.62 11.28 7.00
CA PHE A 25 -8.10 10.09 7.73
C PHE A 25 -9.62 9.90 7.61
N SER A 26 -10.28 10.53 6.64
CA SER A 26 -11.74 10.48 6.48
C SER A 26 -12.29 9.05 6.30
N LEU A 27 -11.50 8.16 5.70
CA LEU A 27 -11.83 6.73 5.49
C LEU A 27 -11.18 5.80 6.54
N ALA A 28 -10.52 6.35 7.56
CA ALA A 28 -9.88 5.54 8.60
C ALA A 28 -10.92 4.80 9.45
N LYS A 29 -10.58 3.59 9.89
CA LYS A 29 -11.37 2.83 10.87
C LYS A 29 -10.58 2.63 12.14
N LEU A 30 -11.22 2.89 13.27
CA LEU A 30 -10.69 2.54 14.58
C LEU A 30 -10.77 1.03 14.77
N VAL A 31 -9.63 0.42 15.08
CA VAL A 31 -9.52 -1.00 15.40
C VAL A 31 -9.30 -1.13 16.90
N SER A 32 -10.08 -1.98 17.57
CA SER A 32 -9.96 -2.18 19.00
C SER A 32 -8.73 -3.03 19.34
N SER A 33 -8.18 -2.87 20.55
CA SER A 33 -7.04 -3.67 21.03
C SER A 33 -7.26 -5.18 20.91
N ALA A 34 -8.51 -5.64 21.13
CA ALA A 34 -8.89 -7.04 20.97
C ALA A 34 -8.79 -7.56 19.52
N MET A 35 -8.98 -6.68 18.53
CA MET A 35 -8.80 -7.05 17.12
C MET A 35 -7.31 -7.18 16.76
N TYR A 36 -6.41 -6.38 17.33
CA TYR A 36 -4.97 -6.50 17.03
C TYR A 36 -4.35 -7.85 17.41
N SER A 37 -4.93 -8.57 18.38
CA SER A 37 -4.46 -9.92 18.75
C SER A 37 -4.88 -11.01 17.76
N GLU A 38 -5.85 -10.75 16.89
CA GLU A 38 -6.21 -11.66 15.83
C GLU A 38 -5.28 -11.41 14.64
N THR A 39 -4.48 -12.41 14.28
CA THR A 39 -3.52 -12.35 13.16
C THR A 39 -4.18 -11.99 11.83
N ASN A 40 -5.50 -12.15 11.72
CA ASN A 40 -6.32 -11.85 10.55
C ASN A 40 -7.52 -10.96 10.94
N VAL A 41 -7.31 -9.65 11.09
CA VAL A 41 -8.43 -8.71 11.28
C VAL A 41 -9.19 -8.57 9.96
N GLU A 42 -10.31 -9.27 9.86
CA GLU A 42 -11.29 -9.08 8.80
C GLU A 42 -12.22 -7.93 9.15
N LEU A 43 -12.02 -6.79 8.50
CA LEU A 43 -12.90 -5.65 8.66
C LEU A 43 -14.08 -5.80 7.70
N LYS A 44 -15.29 -6.00 8.24
CA LYS A 44 -16.51 -6.00 7.44
C LYS A 44 -16.62 -4.70 6.63
N ASP A 45 -17.00 -4.86 5.38
CA ASP A 45 -17.21 -3.72 4.49
C ASP A 45 -18.38 -2.88 5.01
N THR A 46 -18.15 -1.59 5.23
CA THR A 46 -19.18 -0.64 5.69
C THR A 46 -19.69 0.23 4.54
N GLY A 47 -19.37 -0.12 3.28
CA GLY A 47 -19.76 0.65 2.10
C GLY A 47 -18.96 1.95 1.93
N SER A 48 -17.87 2.12 2.69
CA SER A 48 -16.99 3.30 2.69
C SER A 48 -15.74 3.05 1.85
N THR A 49 -15.84 2.27 0.78
CA THR A 49 -14.76 2.12 -0.21
C THR A 49 -14.67 3.37 -1.06
N HIS A 50 -13.44 3.73 -1.44
CA HIS A 50 -13.09 4.83 -2.34
C HIS A 50 -14.19 5.15 -3.34
N THR A 51 -14.72 6.37 -3.25
CA THR A 51 -15.58 6.95 -4.28
C THR A 51 -14.86 6.81 -5.62
N GLY A 52 -15.57 6.31 -6.63
CA GLY A 52 -15.04 5.84 -7.92
C GLY A 52 -14.45 6.94 -8.81
N GLU A 53 -13.53 7.73 -8.27
CA GLU A 53 -12.70 8.67 -9.00
C GLU A 53 -11.61 7.91 -9.77
N VAL A 54 -11.35 8.37 -10.98
CA VAL A 54 -10.27 7.87 -11.84
C VAL A 54 -8.94 8.03 -11.07
N GLY A 55 -8.13 6.96 -11.00
CA GLY A 55 -6.87 6.94 -10.23
C GLY A 55 -6.99 6.30 -8.84
N THR A 56 -8.06 6.55 -8.08
CA THR A 56 -8.23 5.93 -6.74
C THR A 56 -8.51 4.42 -6.85
N VAL A 57 -9.14 3.99 -7.95
CA VAL A 57 -9.31 2.57 -8.30
C VAL A 57 -7.99 1.81 -8.38
N THR A 58 -6.90 2.48 -8.76
CA THR A 58 -5.60 1.84 -8.93
C THR A 58 -4.96 1.41 -7.61
N TYR A 59 -5.17 2.19 -6.55
CA TYR A 59 -4.64 1.90 -5.22
C TYR A 59 -5.46 0.83 -4.47
N THR A 60 -6.60 0.42 -5.03
CA THR A 60 -7.51 -0.53 -4.39
C THR A 60 -6.97 -1.96 -4.53
N ALA A 61 -6.86 -2.67 -3.40
CA ALA A 61 -6.37 -4.05 -3.38
C ALA A 61 -7.33 -5.04 -4.10
N PRO A 62 -6.83 -6.13 -4.71
CA PRO A 62 -7.66 -7.07 -5.47
C PRO A 62 -8.81 -7.66 -4.65
N GLU A 63 -8.55 -8.01 -3.38
CA GLU A 63 -9.57 -8.55 -2.48
C GLU A 63 -10.68 -7.52 -2.16
N VAL A 64 -10.37 -6.23 -2.17
CA VAL A 64 -11.35 -5.15 -1.97
C VAL A 64 -12.21 -4.99 -3.22
N VAL A 65 -11.61 -5.03 -4.41
CA VAL A 65 -12.35 -5.03 -5.69
C VAL A 65 -13.33 -6.21 -5.77
N GLU A 66 -12.90 -7.38 -5.30
CA GLU A 66 -13.69 -8.60 -5.27
C GLU A 66 -14.71 -8.65 -4.12
N ARG A 67 -14.80 -7.60 -3.29
CA ARG A 67 -15.67 -7.51 -2.11
C ARG A 67 -15.47 -8.67 -1.12
N ARG A 68 -14.24 -9.18 -1.04
CA ARG A 68 -13.82 -10.16 -0.03
C ARG A 68 -13.48 -9.44 1.28
N PRO A 69 -13.43 -10.16 2.42
CA PRO A 69 -12.92 -9.61 3.65
C PRO A 69 -11.52 -9.01 3.45
N TYR A 70 -11.29 -7.84 4.03
CA TYR A 70 -10.06 -7.07 3.87
C TYR A 70 -9.63 -6.46 5.19
N GLY A 71 -8.35 -6.13 5.30
CA GLY A 71 -7.73 -5.75 6.57
C GLY A 71 -6.47 -4.93 6.37
N PHE A 72 -5.54 -5.02 7.32
CA PHE A 72 -4.30 -4.24 7.28
C PHE A 72 -3.48 -4.45 5.99
N LYS A 73 -3.44 -5.66 5.46
CA LYS A 73 -2.68 -5.98 4.24
C LYS A 73 -3.22 -5.30 2.97
N SER A 74 -4.45 -4.82 2.98
CA SER A 74 -5.00 -4.06 1.86
C SER A 74 -4.40 -2.65 1.80
N ASP A 75 -4.10 -2.05 2.96
CA ASP A 75 -3.33 -0.79 3.02
C ASP A 75 -1.88 -0.99 2.52
N LEU A 76 -1.29 -2.18 2.75
CA LEU A 76 0.04 -2.51 2.24
C LEU A 76 0.08 -2.67 0.72
N TRP A 77 -1.01 -3.13 0.09
CA TRP A 77 -1.14 -3.10 -1.37
C TRP A 77 -1.10 -1.66 -1.88
N SER A 78 -1.91 -0.78 -1.30
CA SER A 78 -1.97 0.63 -1.69
C SER A 78 -0.61 1.33 -1.53
N ALA A 79 0.11 1.06 -0.43
CA ALA A 79 1.49 1.51 -0.25
C ALA A 79 2.44 0.93 -1.32
N GLY A 80 2.26 -0.34 -1.71
CA GLY A 80 3.00 -0.95 -2.81
C GLY A 80 2.81 -0.23 -4.15
N ILE A 81 1.60 0.28 -4.44
CA ILE A 81 1.33 1.08 -5.64
C ILE A 81 2.11 2.40 -5.60
N VAL A 82 2.07 3.13 -4.48
CA VAL A 82 2.87 4.37 -4.31
C VAL A 82 4.36 4.10 -4.54
N LEU A 83 4.90 3.03 -3.95
CA LEU A 83 6.32 2.67 -4.13
C LEU A 83 6.65 2.25 -5.57
N LEU A 84 5.72 1.59 -6.26
CA LEU A 84 5.86 1.24 -7.68
C LEU A 84 5.93 2.50 -8.55
N GLU A 85 5.10 3.51 -8.27
CA GLU A 85 5.11 4.78 -8.98
C GLU A 85 6.43 5.53 -8.79
N LEU A 86 6.94 5.57 -7.55
CA LEU A 86 8.26 6.13 -7.24
C LEU A 86 9.38 5.41 -7.98
N LEU A 87 9.32 4.07 -8.05
CA LEU A 87 10.32 3.27 -8.74
C LEU A 87 10.32 3.48 -10.26
N ARG A 88 9.15 3.75 -10.84
CA ARG A 88 8.97 3.97 -12.29
C ARG A 88 9.03 5.43 -12.70
N ASN A 89 9.01 6.35 -11.73
CA ASN A 89 8.81 7.79 -11.94
C ASN A 89 7.59 8.08 -12.84
N ARG A 90 6.49 7.33 -12.63
CA ARG A 90 5.27 7.40 -13.43
C ARG A 90 4.07 6.91 -12.60
N THR A 91 2.97 7.66 -12.65
CA THR A 91 1.69 7.29 -12.04
C THR A 91 1.08 6.05 -12.71
N VAL A 92 0.41 5.23 -11.91
CA VAL A 92 -0.39 4.11 -12.42
C VAL A 92 -1.82 4.61 -12.61
N GLU A 93 -2.11 5.07 -13.83
CA GLU A 93 -3.43 5.58 -14.20
C GLU A 93 -4.25 4.50 -14.89
N ALA A 94 -5.44 4.24 -14.38
CA ALA A 94 -6.40 3.33 -14.97
C ALA A 94 -7.82 3.79 -14.65
N GLU A 95 -8.72 3.66 -15.63
CA GLU A 95 -10.14 3.95 -15.44
C GLU A 95 -10.90 2.76 -14.87
N LYS A 96 -10.38 1.54 -15.09
CA LYS A 96 -11.03 0.28 -14.69
C LYS A 96 -10.07 -0.61 -13.92
N ASN A 97 -10.62 -1.36 -12.96
CA ASN A 97 -9.87 -2.33 -12.13
C ASN A 97 -9.07 -3.34 -12.99
N LYS A 98 -9.63 -3.80 -14.11
CA LYS A 98 -8.93 -4.73 -15.02
C LYS A 98 -7.74 -4.09 -15.73
N GLU A 99 -7.79 -2.79 -16.01
CA GLU A 99 -6.69 -2.06 -16.63
C GLU A 99 -5.59 -1.81 -15.59
N ALA A 100 -5.97 -1.40 -14.37
CA ALA A 100 -5.06 -1.26 -13.24
C ALA A 100 -4.29 -2.56 -12.96
N ASP A 101 -5.00 -3.70 -12.86
CA ASP A 101 -4.40 -5.01 -12.61
C ASP A 101 -3.38 -5.41 -13.69
N ARG A 102 -3.70 -5.13 -14.96
CA ARG A 102 -2.80 -5.39 -16.09
C ARG A 102 -1.56 -4.50 -16.04
N GLU A 103 -1.74 -3.20 -15.81
CA GLU A 103 -0.62 -2.26 -15.72
C GLU A 103 0.32 -2.62 -14.57
N VAL A 104 -0.22 -2.92 -13.39
CA VAL A 104 0.56 -3.36 -12.23
C VAL A 104 1.31 -4.66 -12.54
N THR A 105 0.65 -5.65 -13.14
CA THR A 105 1.28 -6.92 -13.49
C THR A 105 2.44 -6.73 -14.47
N ASN A 106 2.23 -5.93 -15.52
CA ASN A 106 3.25 -5.64 -16.52
C ASN A 106 4.42 -4.85 -15.93
N ALA A 107 4.12 -3.86 -15.09
CA ALA A 107 5.11 -3.07 -14.39
C ALA A 107 6.03 -3.96 -13.55
N LEU A 108 5.46 -4.83 -12.70
CA LEU A 108 6.20 -5.75 -11.85
C LEU A 108 7.09 -6.72 -12.63
N ALA A 109 6.61 -7.21 -13.79
CA ALA A 109 7.38 -8.10 -14.66
C ALA A 109 8.62 -7.43 -15.26
N SER A 110 8.58 -6.10 -15.46
CA SER A 110 9.70 -5.33 -16.01
C SER A 110 10.72 -4.87 -14.98
N LEU A 111 10.40 -4.96 -13.68
CA LEU A 111 11.32 -4.52 -12.63
C LEU A 111 12.59 -5.40 -12.60
N PRO A 112 13.76 -4.86 -12.25
CA PRO A 112 14.96 -5.67 -12.04
C PRO A 112 14.87 -6.48 -10.74
N ASP A 113 15.71 -7.49 -10.58
CA ASP A 113 15.89 -8.18 -9.30
C ASP A 113 16.81 -7.36 -8.40
N GLN A 114 16.21 -6.55 -7.53
CA GLN A 114 16.89 -5.62 -6.62
C GLN A 114 16.10 -5.52 -5.30
N PRO A 115 16.75 -5.20 -4.16
CA PRO A 115 16.08 -5.19 -2.86
C PRO A 115 14.78 -4.37 -2.80
N PHE A 116 14.80 -3.16 -3.36
CA PHE A 116 13.60 -2.29 -3.38
C PHE A 116 12.52 -2.82 -4.32
N ALA A 117 12.88 -3.34 -5.50
CA ALA A 117 11.93 -3.97 -6.42
C ALA A 117 11.30 -5.23 -5.81
N ASN A 118 12.05 -6.02 -5.06
CA ASN A 118 11.56 -7.21 -4.37
C ASN A 118 10.60 -6.87 -3.23
N LEU A 119 10.84 -5.78 -2.51
CA LEU A 119 9.88 -5.24 -1.55
C LEU A 119 8.56 -4.88 -2.25
N VAL A 120 8.62 -4.14 -3.36
CA VAL A 120 7.44 -3.75 -4.14
C VAL A 120 6.67 -4.98 -4.63
N ARG A 121 7.35 -6.02 -5.15
CA ARG A 121 6.71 -7.30 -5.53
C ARG A 121 6.00 -7.98 -4.36
N GLY A 122 6.63 -8.00 -3.18
CA GLY A 122 6.04 -8.62 -1.99
C GLY A 122 4.80 -7.86 -1.46
N LEU A 123 4.80 -6.52 -1.57
CA LEU A 123 3.64 -5.68 -1.23
C LEU A 123 2.51 -5.80 -2.26
N LEU A 124 2.84 -6.00 -3.53
CA LEU A 124 1.88 -6.15 -4.64
C LEU A 124 1.58 -7.62 -4.99
N THR A 125 1.75 -8.52 -4.02
CA THR A 125 1.28 -9.91 -4.15
C THR A 125 -0.25 -9.94 -4.07
N LYS A 126 -0.91 -10.53 -5.08
CA LYS A 126 -2.38 -10.51 -5.20
C LYS A 126 -3.07 -11.25 -4.06
N ASP A 127 -2.54 -12.40 -3.69
CA ASP A 127 -3.02 -13.15 -2.53
C ASP A 127 -2.65 -12.42 -1.23
N PRO A 128 -3.63 -11.92 -0.45
CA PRO A 128 -3.35 -11.22 0.79
C PRO A 128 -2.62 -12.10 1.80
N ASP A 129 -2.82 -13.43 1.82
CA ASP A 129 -2.13 -14.30 2.79
C ASP A 129 -0.63 -14.39 2.52
N ALA A 130 -0.25 -14.47 1.23
CA ALA A 130 1.13 -14.42 0.77
C ALA A 130 1.74 -13.00 0.75
N ARG A 131 0.92 -11.94 0.75
CA ARG A 131 1.38 -10.55 0.74
C ARG A 131 2.15 -10.18 2.01
N LEU A 132 3.21 -9.40 1.85
CA LEU A 132 3.98 -8.86 2.98
C LEU A 132 3.11 -8.02 3.91
N SER A 133 3.19 -8.31 5.21
CA SER A 133 2.75 -7.40 6.27
C SER A 133 3.76 -6.26 6.46
N ALA A 134 3.34 -5.18 7.13
CA ALA A 134 4.24 -4.07 7.49
C ALA A 134 5.49 -4.55 8.26
N ARG A 135 5.33 -5.48 9.19
CA ARG A 135 6.45 -6.05 9.97
C ARG A 135 7.42 -6.83 9.08
N GLN A 136 6.91 -7.63 8.15
CA GLN A 136 7.76 -8.39 7.21
C GLN A 136 8.46 -7.45 6.22
N ALA A 137 7.80 -6.40 5.75
CA ALA A 137 8.38 -5.39 4.87
C ALA A 137 9.54 -4.63 5.56
N LEU A 138 9.32 -4.16 6.80
CA LEU A 138 10.32 -3.44 7.59
C LEU A 138 11.50 -4.31 8.01
N ALA A 139 11.33 -5.63 8.08
CA ALA A 139 12.42 -6.56 8.34
C ALA A 139 13.42 -6.69 7.16
N SER A 140 13.12 -6.09 6.00
CA SER A 140 14.06 -6.12 4.87
C SER A 140 15.33 -5.30 5.15
N LEU A 141 16.47 -5.75 4.61
CA LEU A 141 17.76 -5.08 4.75
C LEU A 141 17.76 -3.64 4.23
N LEU A 142 16.79 -3.28 3.38
CA LEU A 142 16.60 -1.93 2.88
C LEU A 142 16.44 -0.92 4.02
N PHE A 143 15.55 -1.20 4.98
CA PHE A 143 15.20 -0.26 6.04
C PHE A 143 16.26 -0.20 7.14
N ARG A 144 16.96 -1.32 7.38
CA ARG A 144 18.12 -1.37 8.28
C ARG A 144 19.21 -0.37 7.89
N LYS A 145 19.45 -0.16 6.58
CA LYS A 145 20.42 0.83 6.09
C LYS A 145 20.10 2.26 6.55
N PHE A 146 18.83 2.57 6.77
CA PHE A 146 18.34 3.88 7.17
C PHE A 146 17.97 3.96 8.66
N SER A 147 18.29 2.94 9.45
CA SER A 147 17.90 2.83 10.86
C SER A 147 16.37 2.91 11.09
N LEU A 148 15.59 2.45 10.11
CA LEU A 148 14.13 2.40 10.16
C LEU A 148 13.64 0.99 10.52
N GLU A 149 14.20 0.43 11.60
CA GLU A 149 13.86 -0.93 12.05
C GLU A 149 12.52 -0.95 12.81
N VAL A 150 11.90 -2.13 12.88
CA VAL A 150 10.65 -2.31 13.63
C VAL A 150 10.92 -2.06 15.12
N PRO A 151 10.12 -1.21 15.81
CA PRO A 151 10.19 -1.04 17.26
C PRO A 151 9.97 -2.35 18.03
#